data_AF-A0A099KUE7-F1
#
_entry.id   AF-A0A099KUE7-F1
#
_cell.length_a   1.000
_cell.length_b   1.000
_cell.length_c   1.000
_cell.angle_alpha   90.00
_cell.angle_beta   90.00
_cell.angle_gamma   90.00
#
_symmetry.space_group_name_H-M   'P 1'
#
loop_
_entity.id
_entity.type
_entity.pdbx_description
1 polymer ?
#
loop_
_entity_poly.entity_id
_entity_poly.type
_entity_poly.pdbx_seq_one_letter_code
_entity_poly.pdbx_strand_id
1 'polypeptide(L)'
;MENSKRLSKIFKIFFPSLIIISIIFFQYYRYSIDTIEIYVISKNSEWVDLCTESGCVEFIEFTIKSKAESFTTSEDLFNQLEPKNSYLVGTKGWNSFGTNRKLTQVY
;
A
#
# COMPACT_ATOMS: atom_id res chain seq x y z
N MET A 1 39.13 9.55 -28.00
CA MET A 1 37.90 9.59 -28.85
C MET A 1 37.05 8.31 -28.73
N GLU A 2 37.66 7.14 -28.50
CA GLU A 2 36.95 5.85 -28.38
C GLU A 2 36.10 5.72 -27.11
N ASN A 3 36.57 6.29 -25.98
CA ASN A 3 35.84 6.30 -24.71
C ASN A 3 34.49 7.04 -24.77
N SER A 4 34.38 8.15 -25.52
CA SER A 4 33.09 8.86 -25.65
C SER A 4 32.07 8.11 -26.50
N LYS A 5 32.54 7.34 -27.51
CA LYS A 5 31.68 6.47 -28.32
C LYS A 5 31.11 5.30 -27.50
N ARG A 6 31.93 4.68 -26.62
CA ARG A 6 31.43 3.66 -25.67
C ARG A 6 30.44 4.24 -24.68
N LEU A 7 30.72 5.41 -24.10
CA LEU A 7 29.79 6.08 -23.16
C LEU A 7 28.44 6.40 -23.81
N SER A 8 28.45 6.97 -25.03
CA SER A 8 27.23 7.29 -25.77
C SER A 8 26.39 6.04 -26.09
N LYS A 9 27.03 4.91 -26.40
CA LYS A 9 26.34 3.64 -26.66
C LYS A 9 25.66 3.08 -25.41
N ILE A 10 26.33 3.15 -24.25
CA ILE A 10 25.77 2.74 -22.96
C ILE A 10 24.59 3.65 -22.60
N PHE A 11 24.74 4.97 -22.74
CA PHE A 11 23.70 5.94 -22.41
C PHE A 11 22.43 5.75 -23.25
N LYS A 12 22.56 5.46 -24.56
CA LYS A 12 21.41 5.19 -25.45
C LYS A 12 20.61 3.96 -25.05
N ILE A 13 21.20 3.02 -24.32
CA ILE A 13 20.52 1.81 -23.84
C ILE A 13 19.95 2.03 -22.43
N PHE A 14 20.73 2.66 -21.55
CA PHE A 14 20.33 2.92 -20.16
C PHE A 14 19.25 3.99 -20.03
N PHE A 15 19.26 5.01 -20.88
CA PHE A 15 18.32 6.12 -20.74
C PHE A 15 16.88 5.69 -21.04
N PRO A 16 16.58 4.95 -22.14
CA PRO A 16 15.24 4.41 -22.36
C PRO A 16 14.79 3.42 -21.27
N SER A 17 15.69 2.55 -20.79
CA SER A 17 15.32 1.61 -19.72
C SER A 17 15.01 2.34 -18.41
N LEU A 18 15.77 3.38 -18.08
CA LEU A 18 15.52 4.22 -16.91
C LEU A 18 14.17 4.96 -16.99
N ILE A 19 13.79 5.44 -18.18
CA ILE A 19 12.47 6.03 -18.41
C ILE A 19 11.36 4.99 -18.16
N ILE A 20 11.50 3.79 -18.73
CA ILE A 20 10.50 2.72 -18.57
C ILE A 20 10.35 2.35 -17.09
N ILE A 21 11.47 2.16 -16.38
CA ILE A 21 11.47 1.86 -14.94
C ILE A 21 10.79 2.98 -14.15
N SER A 22 11.05 4.24 -14.49
CA SER A 22 10.43 5.39 -13.81
C SER A 22 8.92 5.41 -13.99
N ILE A 23 8.42 5.11 -15.20
CA ILE A 23 6.98 5.02 -15.48
C ILE A 23 6.35 3.88 -14.68
N ILE A 24 6.98 2.70 -14.67
CA ILE A 24 6.48 1.54 -13.92
C ILE A 24 6.41 1.88 -12.42
N PHE A 25 7.48 2.47 -11.87
CA PHE A 25 7.52 2.85 -10.46
C PHE A 25 6.47 3.91 -10.11
N PHE A 26 6.26 4.90 -10.98
CA PHE A 26 5.23 5.91 -10.79
C PHE A 26 3.82 5.30 -10.77
N GLN A 27 3.52 4.38 -11.68
CA GLN A 27 2.22 3.69 -11.70
C GLN A 27 2.04 2.82 -10.46
N TYR A 28 3.09 2.11 -10.05
CA TYR A 28 3.08 1.29 -8.84
C TYR A 28 2.87 2.11 -7.56
N TYR A 29 3.43 3.32 -7.51
CA TYR A 29 3.20 4.28 -6.44
C TYR A 29 1.77 4.82 -6.45
N ARG A 30 1.22 5.18 -7.61
CA ARG A 30 -0.17 5.64 -7.71
C ARG A 30 -1.15 4.58 -7.23
N TYR A 31 -0.94 3.31 -7.57
CA TYR A 31 -1.79 2.23 -7.08
C TYR A 31 -1.71 2.03 -5.55
N SER A 32 -0.57 2.42 -4.95
CA SER A 32 -0.40 2.35 -3.50
C SER A 32 -1.13 3.44 -2.75
N ILE A 33 -1.54 4.52 -3.42
CA ILE A 33 -2.30 5.62 -2.83
C ILE A 33 -3.51 5.89 -3.71
N ASP A 34 -4.62 5.22 -3.40
CA ASP A 34 -5.82 5.27 -4.23
C ASP A 34 -7.08 5.50 -3.41
N THR A 35 -8.11 6.04 -4.05
CA THR A 35 -9.45 6.20 -3.46
C THR A 35 -10.38 5.21 -4.12
N ILE A 36 -10.89 4.25 -3.35
CA ILE A 36 -11.69 3.14 -3.86
C ILE A 36 -13.00 3.01 -3.09
N GLU A 37 -14.03 2.48 -3.75
CA GLU A 37 -15.25 2.08 -3.07
C GLU A 37 -15.07 0.68 -2.47
N ILE A 38 -15.30 0.54 -1.17
CA ILE A 38 -15.28 -0.75 -0.48
C ILE A 38 -16.64 -1.07 0.09
N TYR A 39 -17.01 -2.35 0.02
CA TYR A 39 -18.14 -2.90 0.77
C TYR A 39 -17.60 -3.64 2.00
N VAL A 40 -17.98 -3.18 3.19
CA VAL A 40 -17.50 -3.76 4.45
C VAL A 40 -18.26 -5.04 4.74
N ILE A 41 -17.58 -6.19 4.73
CA ILE A 41 -18.17 -7.48 5.06
C ILE A 41 -18.16 -7.68 6.57
N SER A 42 -16.99 -7.49 7.18
CA SER A 42 -16.76 -7.70 8.61
C SER A 42 -15.59 -6.88 9.09
N LYS A 43 -15.47 -6.77 10.40
CA LYS A 43 -14.43 -6.00 11.08
C LYS A 43 -13.87 -6.85 12.22
N ASN A 44 -12.56 -6.78 12.44
CA ASN A 44 -11.86 -7.52 13.49
C ASN A 44 -10.88 -6.59 14.21
N SER A 45 -10.70 -6.79 15.52
CA SER A 45 -9.65 -6.14 16.30
C SER A 45 -8.89 -7.21 17.08
N GLU A 46 -7.59 -7.29 16.89
CA GLU A 46 -6.75 -8.30 17.55
C GLU A 46 -5.51 -7.65 18.16
N TRP A 47 -5.05 -8.19 19.29
CA TRP A 47 -3.77 -7.80 19.88
C TRP A 47 -2.65 -8.49 19.12
N VAL A 48 -1.67 -7.72 18.68
CA VAL A 48 -0.53 -8.20 17.89
C VAL A 48 0.77 -7.70 18.49
N ASP A 49 1.77 -8.55 18.42
CA ASP A 49 3.10 -8.28 18.98
C ASP A 49 4.05 -7.91 17.86
N LEU A 50 4.63 -6.72 17.94
CA LEU A 50 5.79 -6.37 17.12
C LEU A 50 7.06 -6.58 17.94
N CYS A 51 7.75 -7.68 17.68
CA CYS A 51 9.03 -8.00 18.31
C CYS A 51 10.22 -7.46 17.50
N THR A 52 11.11 -6.78 18.20
CA THR A 52 12.42 -6.33 17.72
C THR A 52 13.53 -6.94 18.59
N GLU A 53 14.79 -6.79 18.20
CA GLU A 53 15.93 -7.24 19.03
C GLU A 53 15.92 -6.62 20.43
N SER A 54 15.33 -5.44 20.59
CA SER A 54 15.19 -4.72 21.86
C SER A 54 13.98 -5.10 22.71
N GLY A 55 13.06 -5.91 22.21
CA GLY A 55 11.83 -6.31 22.92
C GLY A 55 10.59 -6.31 22.04
N CYS A 56 9.47 -6.72 22.62
CA CYS A 56 8.16 -6.78 21.96
C CYS A 56 7.24 -5.67 22.44
N VAL A 57 6.49 -5.08 21.51
CA VAL A 57 5.44 -4.11 21.80
C VAL A 57 4.10 -4.69 21.35
N GLU A 58 3.18 -4.82 22.30
CA GLU A 58 1.78 -5.17 22.08
C GLU A 58 1.01 -3.95 21.60
N PHE A 59 0.24 -4.09 20.52
CA PHE A 59 -0.70 -3.07 20.06
C PHE A 59 -1.95 -3.73 19.46
N ILE A 60 -3.07 -3.00 19.46
CA ILE A 60 -4.30 -3.46 18.81
C ILE A 60 -4.21 -3.15 17.32
N GLU A 61 -4.36 -4.18 16.49
CA GLU A 61 -4.55 -4.04 15.06
C GLU A 61 -6.04 -4.09 14.71
N PHE A 62 -6.50 -3.06 13.98
CA PHE A 62 -7.86 -2.94 13.51
C PHE A 62 -7.94 -3.32 12.03
N THR A 63 -8.71 -4.34 11.71
CA THR A 63 -8.81 -4.91 10.37
C THR A 63 -10.23 -4.81 9.83
N ILE A 64 -10.37 -4.30 8.60
CA ILE A 64 -11.62 -4.22 7.83
C ILE A 64 -11.55 -5.20 6.68
N LYS A 65 -12.52 -6.12 6.57
CA LYS A 65 -12.59 -7.09 5.48
C LYS A 65 -13.58 -6.64 4.43
N SER A 66 -13.12 -6.53 3.19
CA SER A 66 -13.97 -6.29 2.02
C SER A 66 -14.06 -7.55 1.16
N LYS A 67 -14.82 -7.47 0.04
CA LYS A 67 -14.88 -8.54 -0.96
C LYS A 67 -13.54 -8.78 -1.67
N ALA A 68 -12.78 -7.71 -1.91
CA ALA A 68 -11.56 -7.78 -2.70
C ALA A 68 -10.33 -8.08 -1.84
N GLU A 69 -10.22 -7.42 -0.69
CA GLU A 69 -9.06 -7.53 0.19
C GLU A 69 -9.39 -7.19 1.66
N SER A 70 -8.44 -7.48 2.54
CA SER A 70 -8.43 -7.01 3.92
C SER A 70 -7.60 -5.74 4.04
N PHE A 71 -8.01 -4.85 4.93
CA PHE A 71 -7.33 -3.59 5.19
C PHE A 71 -7.03 -3.42 6.66
N THR A 72 -5.90 -2.82 6.98
CA THR A 72 -5.64 -2.29 8.32
C THR A 72 -6.16 -0.86 8.43
N THR A 73 -6.51 -0.41 9.62
CA THR A 73 -7.02 0.95 9.81
C THR A 73 -6.71 1.50 11.20
N SER A 74 -7.05 2.77 11.46
CA SER A 74 -7.02 3.35 12.80
C SER A 74 -8.32 3.06 13.54
N GLU A 75 -8.29 3.14 14.87
CA GLU A 75 -9.47 2.97 15.72
C GLU A 75 -10.63 3.91 15.32
N ASP A 76 -10.33 5.18 15.03
CA ASP A 76 -11.35 6.16 14.65
C ASP A 76 -12.11 5.75 13.37
N LEU A 77 -11.38 5.30 12.35
CA LEU A 77 -11.97 4.87 11.08
C LEU A 77 -12.62 3.51 11.22
N PHE A 78 -12.04 2.62 12.04
CA PHE A 78 -12.69 1.40 12.44
C PHE A 78 -14.07 1.74 12.99
N ASN A 79 -14.19 2.57 14.01
CA ASN A 79 -15.48 2.87 14.65
C ASN A 79 -16.50 3.55 13.71
N GLN A 80 -16.05 4.31 12.71
CA GLN A 80 -16.93 4.94 11.70
C GLN A 80 -17.52 3.96 10.68
N LEU A 81 -16.78 2.89 10.34
CA LEU A 81 -17.20 1.94 9.31
C LEU A 81 -18.12 0.87 9.91
N GLU A 82 -19.31 0.70 9.33
CA GLU A 82 -20.26 -0.33 9.73
C GLU A 82 -20.29 -1.50 8.74
N PRO A 83 -20.38 -2.76 9.20
CA PRO A 83 -20.59 -3.90 8.32
C PRO A 83 -21.87 -3.77 7.49
N LYS A 84 -21.82 -4.32 6.28
CA LYS A 84 -22.90 -4.32 5.27
C LYS A 84 -23.21 -2.98 4.62
N ASN A 85 -22.30 -2.01 4.77
CA ASN A 85 -22.36 -0.72 4.09
C ASN A 85 -21.20 -0.55 3.11
N SER A 86 -21.42 0.31 2.10
CA SER A 86 -20.38 0.74 1.16
C SER A 86 -19.85 2.11 1.55
N TYR A 87 -18.54 2.31 1.40
CA TYR A 87 -17.87 3.57 1.68
C TYR A 87 -16.84 3.89 0.60
N LEU A 88 -16.70 5.17 0.27
CA LEU A 88 -15.59 5.66 -0.54
C LEU A 88 -14.42 5.94 0.41
N VAL A 89 -13.32 5.21 0.26
CA VAL A 89 -12.20 5.26 1.20
C VAL A 89 -10.87 5.56 0.50
N GLY A 90 -10.05 6.36 1.15
CA GLY A 90 -8.65 6.49 0.78
C GLY A 90 -7.84 5.34 1.34
N THR A 91 -6.91 4.84 0.53
CA THR A 91 -6.06 3.68 0.85
C THR A 91 -4.60 4.05 0.66
N LYS A 92 -3.72 3.46 1.49
CA LYS A 92 -2.27 3.64 1.41
C LYS A 92 -1.54 2.31 1.56
N GLY A 93 -0.47 2.15 0.79
CA GLY A 93 0.41 0.97 0.83
C GLY A 93 0.04 -0.07 -0.22
N TRP A 94 0.66 -1.24 -0.12
CA TRP A 94 0.49 -2.32 -1.07
C TRP A 94 -0.12 -3.54 -0.39
N ASN A 95 -1.00 -4.23 -1.13
CA ASN A 95 -1.42 -5.57 -0.78
C ASN A 95 -0.42 -6.56 -1.39
N SER A 96 0.69 -6.78 -0.71
CA SER A 96 1.76 -7.68 -1.18
C SER A 96 2.54 -8.24 0.00
N PHE A 97 3.13 -9.43 -0.15
CA PHE A 97 4.00 -10.06 0.87
C PHE A 97 3.40 -10.11 2.29
N GLY A 98 2.11 -10.40 2.41
CA GLY A 98 1.44 -10.52 3.72
C GLY A 98 1.12 -9.19 4.40
N THR A 99 1.38 -8.04 3.77
CA THR A 99 0.94 -6.74 4.27
C THR A 99 -0.38 -6.34 3.62
N ASN A 100 -1.34 -5.91 4.44
CA ASN A 100 -2.60 -5.34 3.98
C ASN A 100 -2.44 -3.83 3.72
N ARG A 101 -3.22 -3.28 2.78
CA ARG A 101 -3.28 -1.82 2.61
C ARG A 101 -3.96 -1.19 3.81
N LYS A 102 -3.57 0.05 4.12
CA LYS A 102 -4.15 0.81 5.22
C LYS A 102 -5.26 1.74 4.71
N LEU A 103 -6.43 1.73 5.34
CA LEU A 103 -7.44 2.76 5.15
C LEU A 103 -7.00 4.05 5.85
N THR A 104 -7.02 5.17 5.14
CA THR A 104 -6.53 6.46 5.65
C THR A 104 -7.63 7.50 5.87
N GLN A 105 -8.76 7.37 5.17
CA GLN A 105 -9.88 8.33 5.24
C GLN A 105 -11.16 7.72 4.65
N VAL A 106 -12.30 8.24 5.06
CA VAL A 106 -13.64 7.94 4.52
C VAL A 106 -14.23 9.27 4.00
N TYR A 107 -14.89 9.23 2.85
CA TYR A 107 -15.49 10.40 2.18
C TYR A 107 -17.01 10.35 2.18
#